data_AF-Q46RE2-F1
#
_entry.id   AF-Q46RE2-F1
#
_cell.length_a   1.000
_cell.length_b   1.000
_cell.length_c   1.000
_cell.angle_alpha   90.00
_cell.angle_beta   90.00
_cell.angle_gamma   90.00
#
_symmetry.space_group_name_H-M   'P 1'
#
loop_
_entity.id
_entity.type
_entity.pdbx_description
1 polymer ?
#
loop_
_entity_poly.entity_id
_entity_poly.type
_entity_poly.pdbx_seq_one_letter_code
_entity_poly.pdbx_strand_id
1 'polypeptide(L)'
;MEFPVNGTAAPQDPQQGRRPAAARGDPLQRVTGYRGDRFEKHRAMRRLAFPLTRWIDVLLIPAFLTYALCAGWPWVADFWRRMIGFWSTALGGEISLQADSALLPGFGTVPYAHANAALPTPVQWLCGMVITLVLLFGTRWLTSGRALPLAYGLRLIGLIQASAQLYFYAWPASFPYDAGKSIASLTQASVLVIAITPWLYALIYNVLDFGFVRKLLLSAMAMAYLIVLIPLQYTLAASSLFHFSVLWYPMVFLLGSIFVQFGTLVALYAWAMSWKPRN
;
A
#
# COMPACT_ATOMS: atom_id res chain seq x y z
N MET A 1 -56.32 65.21 32.43
CA MET A 1 -55.19 64.95 33.33
C MET A 1 -55.60 63.85 34.27
N GLU A 2 -54.88 62.74 34.20
CA GLU A 2 -55.22 61.43 34.76
C GLU A 2 -55.17 61.40 36.29
N PHE A 3 -56.06 60.59 36.86
CA PHE A 3 -55.97 60.09 38.23
C PHE A 3 -55.72 58.56 38.23
N PRO A 4 -55.02 58.02 39.24
CA PRO A 4 -54.49 56.66 39.27
C PRO A 4 -55.39 55.68 40.04
N VAL A 5 -55.31 54.36 39.78
CA VAL A 5 -55.76 53.30 40.73
C VAL A 5 -54.97 52.00 40.55
N ASN A 6 -54.61 51.42 41.71
CA ASN A 6 -54.06 50.10 42.02
C ASN A 6 -54.79 48.87 41.43
N GLY A 7 -54.08 47.74 41.34
CA GLY A 7 -54.48 46.54 42.09
C GLY A 7 -54.94 45.28 41.34
N THR A 8 -54.10 44.24 41.46
CA THR A 8 -54.41 42.82 41.78
C THR A 8 -55.05 41.84 40.76
N ALA A 9 -54.47 40.63 40.82
CA ALA A 9 -55.03 39.28 40.55
C ALA A 9 -54.90 38.68 39.14
N ALA A 10 -54.23 37.52 39.09
CA ALA A 10 -54.32 36.54 38.01
C ALA A 10 -55.71 35.89 37.96
N PRO A 11 -56.18 35.41 36.79
CA PRO A 11 -56.14 33.96 36.56
C PRO A 11 -55.96 33.50 35.10
N GLN A 12 -55.41 32.28 34.99
CA GLN A 12 -55.65 31.19 34.01
C GLN A 12 -56.23 31.54 32.62
N ASP A 13 -55.50 31.17 31.57
CA ASP A 13 -56.03 31.01 30.22
C ASP A 13 -55.81 29.55 29.72
N PRO A 14 -56.87 28.79 29.38
CA PRO A 14 -56.78 27.40 28.97
C PRO A 14 -56.89 27.26 27.45
N GLN A 15 -55.81 26.99 26.72
CA GLN A 15 -55.92 26.38 25.39
C GLN A 15 -54.85 25.32 25.11
N GLN A 16 -55.28 24.07 25.29
CA GLN A 16 -54.76 22.88 24.64
C GLN A 16 -54.90 23.01 23.11
N GLY A 17 -53.80 23.35 22.44
CA GLY A 17 -53.66 23.28 20.99
C GLY A 17 -52.65 22.20 20.58
N ARG A 18 -53.16 21.12 20.01
CA ARG A 18 -52.47 19.91 19.49
C ARG A 18 -51.12 20.18 18.82
N ARG A 19 -50.06 19.54 19.32
CA ARG A 19 -48.80 19.32 18.57
C ARG A 19 -49.03 18.23 17.51
N PRO A 20 -48.68 18.44 16.23
CA PRO A 20 -48.74 17.38 15.23
C PRO A 20 -47.67 16.32 15.46
N ALA A 21 -48.05 15.09 15.10
CA ALA A 21 -47.42 13.83 15.40
C ALA A 21 -45.96 13.74 14.92
N ALA A 22 -45.12 13.19 15.80
CA ALA A 22 -43.78 12.73 15.49
C ALA A 22 -43.81 11.68 14.38
N ALA A 23 -43.24 12.02 13.22
CA ALA A 23 -42.91 11.05 12.19
C ALA A 23 -41.82 10.11 12.73
N ARG A 24 -42.07 8.80 12.57
CA ARG A 24 -41.24 7.67 13.00
C ARG A 24 -39.77 7.86 12.63
N GLY A 25 -38.96 8.22 13.62
CA GLY A 25 -37.51 8.03 13.61
C GLY A 25 -37.15 6.76 14.37
N ASP A 26 -36.28 5.96 13.76
CA ASP A 26 -35.58 4.81 14.33
C ASP A 26 -35.25 4.97 15.83
N PRO A 27 -35.47 3.95 16.69
CA PRO A 27 -35.14 4.07 18.10
C PRO A 27 -33.62 4.03 18.26
N LEU A 28 -32.97 5.19 18.19
CA LEU A 28 -31.65 5.40 18.77
C LEU A 28 -31.73 4.88 20.21
N GLN A 29 -31.00 3.82 20.54
CA GLN A 29 -30.90 3.28 21.89
C GLN A 29 -30.43 4.39 22.84
N ARG A 30 -31.39 4.95 23.57
CA ARG A 30 -31.23 6.06 24.51
C ARG A 30 -30.60 5.51 25.78
N VAL A 31 -29.37 5.95 26.09
CA VAL A 31 -28.74 5.67 27.37
C VAL A 31 -28.74 6.97 28.16
N THR A 32 -29.64 7.05 29.13
CA THR A 32 -29.77 8.20 30.03
C THR A 32 -28.75 8.07 31.15
N GLY A 33 -27.96 9.11 31.39
CA GLY A 33 -27.03 9.14 32.53
C GLY A 33 -27.76 9.30 33.87
N TYR A 34 -27.06 8.99 34.97
CA TYR A 34 -27.58 9.09 36.35
C TYR A 34 -28.05 10.50 36.75
N ARG A 35 -27.61 11.56 36.05
CA ARG A 35 -28.06 12.96 36.25
C ARG A 35 -29.10 13.45 35.25
N GLY A 36 -29.63 12.59 34.37
CA GLY A 36 -30.59 13.00 33.33
C GLY A 36 -29.95 13.69 32.11
N ASP A 37 -28.62 13.85 32.10
CA ASP A 37 -27.90 14.39 30.95
C ASP A 37 -27.96 13.42 29.76
N ARG A 38 -28.24 13.99 28.59
CA ARG A 38 -28.39 13.28 27.32
C ARG A 38 -27.02 13.06 26.71
N PHE A 39 -26.47 11.86 26.86
CA PHE A 39 -25.27 11.49 26.12
C PHE A 39 -25.65 11.10 24.70
N GLU A 40 -25.39 12.00 23.75
CA GLU A 40 -25.32 11.62 22.35
C GLU A 40 -24.19 10.59 22.22
N LYS A 41 -24.55 9.35 21.85
CA LYS A 41 -23.62 8.23 21.79
C LYS A 41 -22.48 8.63 20.84
N HIS A 42 -21.30 8.95 21.40
CA HIS A 42 -20.14 9.40 20.63
C HIS A 42 -19.90 8.43 19.47
N ARG A 43 -19.64 8.95 18.26
CA ARG A 43 -19.47 8.15 17.03
C ARG A 43 -18.48 7.00 17.19
N ALA A 44 -17.52 7.13 18.12
CA ALA A 44 -16.55 6.10 18.51
C ALA A 44 -17.15 4.88 19.23
N MET A 45 -18.33 4.99 19.84
CA MET A 45 -19.03 3.92 20.58
C MET A 45 -20.14 3.24 19.76
N ARG A 46 -20.27 3.58 18.47
CA ARG A 46 -21.21 2.89 17.57
C ARG A 46 -20.61 1.53 17.24
N ARG A 47 -21.05 0.47 17.92
CA ARG A 47 -20.69 -0.90 17.58
C ARG A 47 -21.08 -1.15 16.13
N LEU A 48 -20.11 -1.52 15.30
CA LEU A 48 -20.38 -1.97 13.95
C LEU A 48 -21.14 -3.30 14.10
N ALA A 49 -22.43 -3.32 13.73
CA ALA A 49 -23.15 -4.58 13.66
C ALA A 49 -22.45 -5.43 12.60
N PHE A 50 -21.90 -6.58 13.02
CA PHE A 50 -21.15 -7.48 12.16
C PHE A 50 -21.97 -8.75 11.94
N PRO A 51 -22.97 -8.73 11.05
CA PRO A 51 -23.78 -9.92 10.79
C PRO A 51 -22.89 -11.02 10.21
N LEU A 52 -23.22 -12.28 10.51
CA LEU A 52 -22.50 -13.46 10.02
C LEU A 52 -22.37 -13.49 8.49
N THR A 53 -23.31 -12.89 7.77
CA THR A 53 -23.26 -12.72 6.31
C THR A 53 -22.05 -11.92 5.82
N ARG A 54 -21.48 -11.02 6.63
CA ARG A 54 -20.25 -10.29 6.26
C ARG A 54 -19.01 -11.16 6.27
N TRP A 55 -18.98 -12.24 7.04
CA TRP A 55 -17.87 -13.20 6.98
C TRP A 55 -17.78 -13.90 5.63
N ILE A 56 -18.90 -14.01 4.91
CA ILE A 56 -18.92 -14.53 3.54
C ILE A 56 -18.11 -13.61 2.65
N ASP A 57 -18.33 -12.29 2.67
CA ASP A 57 -17.52 -11.34 1.88
C ASP A 57 -16.03 -11.37 2.26
N VAL A 58 -15.74 -11.49 3.56
CA VAL A 58 -14.36 -11.49 4.09
C VAL A 58 -13.60 -12.74 3.66
N LEU A 59 -14.25 -13.90 3.53
CA LEU A 59 -13.57 -15.16 3.17
C LEU A 59 -13.73 -15.53 1.70
N LEU A 60 -14.93 -15.35 1.13
CA LEU A 60 -15.25 -15.75 -0.24
C LEU A 60 -14.47 -14.95 -1.26
N ILE A 61 -14.39 -13.63 -1.11
CA ILE A 61 -13.67 -12.76 -2.05
C ILE A 61 -12.18 -13.13 -2.13
N PRO A 62 -11.42 -13.20 -1.01
CA PRO A 62 -10.02 -13.55 -1.12
C PRO A 62 -9.78 -15.00 -1.52
N ALA A 63 -10.62 -15.95 -1.09
CA ALA A 63 -10.52 -17.34 -1.52
C ALA A 63 -10.74 -17.46 -3.04
N PHE A 64 -11.77 -16.80 -3.57
CA PHE A 64 -12.06 -16.78 -5.01
C PHE A 64 -10.91 -16.17 -5.82
N LEU A 65 -10.38 -15.02 -5.40
CA LEU A 65 -9.27 -14.37 -6.10
C LEU A 65 -7.96 -15.16 -6.00
N THR A 66 -7.69 -15.79 -4.85
CA THR A 66 -6.52 -16.67 -4.69
C THR A 66 -6.64 -17.89 -5.60
N TYR A 67 -7.81 -18.52 -5.66
CA TYR A 67 -8.06 -19.64 -6.57
C TYR A 67 -7.91 -19.20 -8.04
N ALA A 68 -8.48 -18.05 -8.41
CA ALA A 68 -8.34 -17.49 -9.74
C ALA A 68 -6.88 -17.19 -10.10
N LEU A 69 -6.06 -16.74 -9.15
CA LEU A 69 -4.62 -16.56 -9.35
C LEU A 69 -3.91 -17.90 -9.57
N CYS A 70 -4.17 -18.92 -8.75
CA CYS A 70 -3.55 -20.23 -8.88
C CYS A 70 -3.90 -20.88 -10.22
N ALA A 71 -5.19 -20.89 -10.59
CA ALA A 71 -5.64 -21.38 -11.89
C ALA A 71 -5.11 -20.50 -13.04
N GLY A 72 -4.97 -19.20 -12.78
CA GLY A 72 -4.52 -18.19 -13.72
C GLY A 72 -3.01 -18.14 -13.95
N TRP A 73 -2.24 -18.82 -13.10
CA TRP A 73 -0.80 -18.64 -13.03
C TRP A 73 -0.05 -18.93 -14.33
N PRO A 74 -0.38 -19.98 -15.12
CA PRO A 74 0.32 -20.23 -16.38
C PRO A 74 0.27 -19.03 -17.35
N TRP A 75 -0.86 -18.31 -17.39
CA TRP A 75 -0.99 -17.11 -18.22
C TRP A 75 -0.20 -15.93 -17.66
N VAL A 76 -0.15 -15.79 -16.33
CA VAL A 76 0.68 -14.78 -15.66
C VAL A 76 2.16 -15.03 -15.91
N ALA A 77 2.62 -16.26 -15.75
CA ALA A 77 4.00 -16.66 -16.00
C ALA A 77 4.37 -16.46 -17.48
N ASP A 78 3.50 -16.81 -18.42
CA ASP A 78 3.76 -16.57 -19.85
C ASP A 78 3.80 -15.07 -20.17
N PHE A 79 2.89 -14.28 -19.60
CA PHE A 79 2.91 -12.82 -19.71
C PHE A 79 4.24 -12.24 -19.19
N TRP A 80 4.72 -12.69 -18.02
CA TRP A 80 6.00 -12.26 -17.46
C TRP A 80 7.17 -12.66 -18.36
N ARG A 81 7.19 -13.89 -18.89
CA ARG A 81 8.22 -14.36 -19.83
C ARG A 81 8.27 -13.46 -21.08
N ARG A 82 7.12 -13.14 -21.66
CA ARG A 82 7.05 -12.26 -22.85
C ARG A 82 7.55 -10.85 -22.53
N MET A 83 7.16 -10.30 -21.39
CA MET A 83 7.56 -8.94 -21.02
C MET A 83 9.05 -8.85 -20.69
N ILE A 84 9.58 -9.79 -19.91
CA ILE A 84 11.01 -9.88 -19.63
C ILE A 84 11.79 -10.15 -20.91
N GLY A 85 11.30 -11.05 -21.77
CA GLY A 85 11.92 -11.35 -23.07
C GLY A 85 11.95 -10.14 -24.01
N PHE A 86 10.86 -9.37 -24.08
CA PHE A 86 10.81 -8.12 -24.84
C PHE A 86 11.92 -7.16 -24.38
N TRP A 87 12.03 -6.91 -23.07
CA TRP A 87 13.06 -6.02 -22.54
C TRP A 87 14.48 -6.58 -22.67
N SER A 88 14.66 -7.89 -22.53
CA SER A 88 15.92 -8.58 -22.78
C SER A 88 16.43 -8.31 -24.20
N THR A 89 15.55 -8.43 -25.21
CA THR A 89 15.91 -8.12 -26.60
C THR A 89 16.13 -6.62 -26.84
N ALA A 90 15.31 -5.76 -26.25
CA ALA A 90 15.41 -4.30 -26.40
C ALA A 90 16.70 -3.74 -25.77
N LEU A 91 17.19 -4.37 -24.71
CA LEU A 91 18.43 -4.02 -24.00
C LEU A 91 19.66 -4.78 -24.54
N GLY A 92 19.59 -5.34 -25.75
CA GLY A 92 20.75 -5.96 -26.40
C GLY A 92 21.27 -7.24 -25.72
N GLY A 93 20.43 -7.93 -24.93
CA GLY A 93 20.80 -9.19 -24.27
C GLY A 93 21.57 -9.03 -22.95
N GLU A 94 21.67 -7.81 -22.41
CA GLU A 94 22.31 -7.55 -21.10
C GLU A 94 21.61 -8.27 -19.93
N ILE A 95 20.30 -8.51 -20.09
CA ILE A 95 19.47 -9.25 -19.16
C ILE A 95 19.09 -10.58 -19.82
N SER A 96 19.22 -11.67 -19.09
CA SER A 96 18.73 -12.99 -19.51
C SER A 96 17.44 -13.35 -18.80
N LEU A 97 16.54 -14.04 -19.50
CA LEU A 97 15.36 -14.64 -18.91
C LEU A 97 15.75 -15.96 -18.25
N GLN A 98 15.48 -16.09 -16.95
CA GLN A 98 15.61 -17.34 -16.22
C GLN A 98 14.29 -17.68 -15.51
N ALA A 99 14.17 -18.91 -15.02
CA ALA A 99 12.99 -19.35 -14.30
C ALA A 99 13.38 -20.34 -13.20
N ASP A 100 12.87 -20.10 -12.00
CA ASP A 100 13.07 -20.97 -10.84
C ASP A 100 11.73 -21.61 -10.46
N SER A 101 11.79 -22.76 -9.79
CA SER A 101 10.60 -23.36 -9.18
C SER A 101 9.97 -22.39 -8.18
N ALA A 102 8.65 -22.27 -8.22
CA ALA A 102 7.92 -21.40 -7.30
C ALA A 102 8.07 -21.89 -5.86
N LEU A 103 8.27 -20.96 -4.92
CA LEU A 103 8.23 -21.26 -3.48
C LEU A 103 6.84 -21.69 -3.02
N LEU A 104 5.81 -21.16 -3.69
CA LEU A 104 4.42 -21.48 -3.41
C LEU A 104 3.99 -22.74 -4.17
N PRO A 105 3.42 -23.76 -3.48
CA PRO A 105 2.94 -24.96 -4.15
C PRO A 105 1.81 -24.61 -5.12
N GLY A 106 1.81 -25.25 -6.29
CA GLY A 106 0.81 -25.02 -7.35
C GLY A 106 1.18 -23.95 -8.39
N PHE A 107 2.26 -23.18 -8.17
CA PHE A 107 2.72 -22.14 -9.09
C PHE A 107 3.81 -22.62 -10.07
N GLY A 108 4.24 -23.88 -10.05
CA GLY A 108 5.17 -24.41 -11.05
C GLY A 108 6.50 -23.64 -11.13
N THR A 109 6.70 -22.84 -12.19
CA THR A 109 7.91 -22.00 -12.39
C THR A 109 7.57 -20.51 -12.39
N VAL A 110 8.48 -19.71 -11.81
CA VAL A 110 8.41 -18.25 -11.77
C VAL A 110 9.52 -17.68 -12.66
N PRO A 111 9.18 -17.00 -13.77
CA PRO A 111 10.17 -16.34 -14.59
C PRO A 111 10.70 -15.07 -13.91
N TYR A 112 11.99 -14.80 -14.04
CA TYR A 112 12.65 -13.61 -13.51
C TYR A 112 13.74 -13.11 -14.46
N ALA A 113 14.08 -11.83 -14.29
CA ALA A 113 15.15 -11.17 -15.01
C ALA A 113 16.49 -11.42 -14.30
N HIS A 114 17.45 -12.03 -14.98
CA HIS A 114 18.79 -12.29 -14.46
C HIS A 114 19.81 -11.35 -15.12
N ALA A 115 20.59 -10.67 -14.30
CA ALA A 115 21.71 -9.84 -14.75
C ALA A 115 22.98 -10.20 -13.98
N ASN A 116 24.08 -10.37 -14.71
CA ASN A 116 25.40 -10.58 -14.12
C ASN A 116 26.00 -9.22 -13.75
N ALA A 117 25.59 -8.68 -12.60
CA ALA A 117 26.12 -7.41 -12.13
C ALA A 117 27.55 -7.57 -11.60
N ALA A 118 28.48 -6.75 -12.10
CA ALA A 118 29.86 -6.77 -11.68
C ALA A 118 30.07 -6.01 -10.35
N LEU A 119 31.16 -6.36 -9.65
CA LEU A 119 31.66 -5.58 -8.52
C LEU A 119 31.98 -4.13 -8.96
N PRO A 120 31.86 -3.15 -8.06
CA PRO A 120 32.04 -1.74 -8.42
C PRO A 120 33.47 -1.46 -8.83
N THR A 121 33.63 -0.79 -9.97
CA THR A 121 34.91 -0.21 -10.38
C THR A 121 35.26 0.99 -9.48
N PRO A 122 36.55 1.38 -9.36
CA PRO A 122 36.96 2.54 -8.58
C PRO A 122 36.23 3.83 -9.00
N VAL A 123 35.95 3.98 -10.30
CA VAL A 123 35.21 5.13 -10.85
C VAL A 123 33.75 5.09 -10.41
N GLN A 124 33.08 3.94 -10.51
CA GLN A 124 31.69 3.79 -10.05
C GLN A 124 31.56 4.02 -8.54
N TRP A 125 32.53 3.55 -7.75
CA TRP A 125 32.59 3.82 -6.31
C TRP A 125 32.75 5.32 -6.03
N LEU A 126 33.68 6.00 -6.71
CA LEU A 126 33.87 7.45 -6.54
C LEU A 126 32.62 8.25 -6.94
N CYS A 127 32.01 7.93 -8.09
CA CYS A 127 30.75 8.54 -8.51
C CYS A 127 29.64 8.30 -7.48
N GLY A 128 29.51 7.07 -6.98
CA GLY A 128 28.56 6.70 -5.94
C GLY A 128 28.80 7.48 -4.64
N MET A 129 30.06 7.68 -4.24
CA MET A 129 30.45 8.49 -3.09
C MET A 129 30.07 9.96 -3.28
N VAL A 130 30.35 10.55 -4.44
CA VAL A 130 29.95 11.94 -4.75
C VAL A 130 28.44 12.10 -4.67
N ILE A 131 27.67 11.18 -5.27
CA ILE A 131 26.20 11.21 -5.19
C ILE A 131 25.73 11.09 -3.73
N THR A 132 26.35 10.21 -2.94
CA THR A 132 26.05 10.04 -1.51
C THR A 132 26.26 11.34 -0.74
N LEU A 133 27.39 12.02 -0.95
CA LEU A 133 27.68 13.31 -0.31
C LEU A 133 26.68 14.39 -0.73
N VAL A 134 26.30 14.43 -2.01
CA VAL A 134 25.27 15.35 -2.50
C VAL A 134 23.91 15.09 -1.85
N LEU A 135 23.50 13.82 -1.69
CA LEU A 135 22.24 13.48 -1.02
C LEU A 135 22.25 13.87 0.47
N LEU A 136 23.37 13.66 1.17
CA LEU A 136 23.47 13.98 2.60
C LEU A 136 23.61 15.47 2.87
N PHE A 137 24.45 16.18 2.11
CA PHE A 137 24.80 17.58 2.38
C PHE A 137 24.08 18.58 1.47
N GLY A 138 23.78 18.21 0.22
CA GLY A 138 23.06 19.05 -0.73
C GLY A 138 21.60 19.32 -0.31
N THR A 139 21.01 18.45 0.51
CA THR A 139 19.67 18.67 1.07
C THR A 139 19.60 19.80 2.11
N ARG A 140 20.73 20.36 2.56
CA ARG A 140 20.74 21.54 3.45
C ARG A 140 20.04 22.75 2.81
N TRP A 141 20.13 22.89 1.49
CA TRP A 141 19.52 23.99 0.73
C TRP A 141 18.01 23.81 0.54
N LEU A 142 17.49 22.59 0.71
CA LEU A 142 16.06 22.25 0.61
C LEU A 142 15.30 22.45 1.93
N THR A 143 15.95 22.95 2.99
CA THR A 143 15.36 23.07 4.34
C THR A 143 14.33 24.21 4.47
N SER A 144 13.87 24.80 3.36
CA SER A 144 12.69 25.67 3.37
C SER A 144 11.47 24.88 3.87
N GLY A 145 10.64 25.46 4.73
CA GLY A 145 9.67 24.72 5.56
C GLY A 145 8.69 23.79 4.83
N ARG A 146 8.47 23.96 3.53
CA ARG A 146 7.60 23.09 2.70
C ARG A 146 8.29 21.85 2.13
N ALA A 147 9.63 21.88 1.99
CA ALA A 147 10.40 20.79 1.39
C ALA A 147 11.10 19.89 2.44
N LEU A 148 10.78 20.08 3.73
CA LEU A 148 11.35 19.29 4.82
C LEU A 148 11.15 17.77 4.64
N PRO A 149 9.95 17.24 4.32
CA PRO A 149 9.77 15.80 4.15
C PRO A 149 10.65 15.22 3.04
N LEU A 150 10.79 15.95 1.94
CA LEU A 150 11.64 15.57 0.82
C LEU A 150 13.12 15.57 1.21
N ALA A 151 13.57 16.59 1.96
CA ALA A 151 14.94 16.67 2.44
C ALA A 151 15.31 15.47 3.34
N TYR A 152 14.40 15.05 4.23
CA TYR A 152 14.61 13.85 5.05
C TYR A 152 14.58 12.56 4.23
N GLY A 153 13.68 12.45 3.25
CA GLY A 153 13.66 11.32 2.32
C GLY A 153 14.97 11.17 1.56
N LEU A 154 15.48 12.26 0.99
CA LEU A 154 16.77 12.27 0.29
C LEU A 154 17.95 11.95 1.21
N ARG A 155 17.92 12.39 2.48
CA ARG A 155 18.95 12.01 3.46
C ARG A 155 18.88 10.54 3.84
N LEU A 156 17.69 9.96 3.94
CA LEU A 156 17.53 8.52 4.17
C LEU A 156 18.12 7.72 3.00
N ILE A 157 17.85 8.15 1.75
CA ILE A 157 18.50 7.61 0.56
C ILE A 157 20.03 7.78 0.68
N GLY A 158 20.52 8.97 0.99
CA GLY A 158 21.95 9.20 1.20
C GLY A 158 22.56 8.26 2.26
N LEU A 159 21.86 8.00 3.36
CA LEU A 159 22.33 7.14 4.45
C LEU A 159 22.40 5.66 4.05
N ILE A 160 21.39 5.16 3.33
CA ILE A 160 21.39 3.80 2.79
C ILE A 160 22.51 3.65 1.74
N GLN A 161 22.76 4.66 0.91
CA GLN A 161 23.86 4.60 -0.05
C GLN A 161 25.21 4.68 0.65
N ALA A 162 25.34 5.51 1.69
CA ALA A 162 26.57 5.64 2.48
C ALA A 162 26.96 4.30 3.13
N SER A 163 26.00 3.54 3.66
CA SER A 163 26.31 2.22 4.22
C SER A 163 26.81 1.25 3.15
N ALA A 164 26.26 1.31 1.93
CA ALA A 164 26.76 0.54 0.79
C ALA A 164 28.20 0.95 0.41
N GLN A 165 28.48 2.25 0.30
CA GLN A 165 29.82 2.77 -0.01
C GLN A 165 30.86 2.31 1.01
N LEU A 166 30.53 2.41 2.30
CA LEU A 166 31.41 1.99 3.40
C LEU A 166 31.64 0.48 3.38
N TYR A 167 30.61 -0.31 3.11
CA TYR A 167 30.74 -1.76 2.99
C TYR A 167 31.67 -2.15 1.84
N PHE A 168 31.46 -1.61 0.62
CA PHE A 168 32.28 -1.92 -0.54
C PHE A 168 33.70 -1.34 -0.46
N TYR A 169 33.92 -0.31 0.36
CA TYR A 169 35.26 0.16 0.66
C TYR A 169 36.02 -0.82 1.57
N ALA A 170 35.38 -1.34 2.61
CA ALA A 170 36.03 -2.17 3.61
C ALA A 170 36.11 -3.65 3.21
N TRP A 171 35.08 -4.21 2.59
CA TRP A 171 34.98 -5.65 2.28
C TRP A 171 34.37 -5.94 0.89
N PRO A 172 34.95 -5.43 -0.22
CA PRO A 172 34.38 -5.62 -1.55
C PRO A 172 34.30 -7.10 -1.98
N ALA A 173 35.26 -7.93 -1.58
CA ALA A 173 35.34 -9.34 -1.95
C ALA A 173 34.41 -10.26 -1.13
N SER A 174 33.84 -9.77 -0.02
CA SER A 174 33.01 -10.57 0.88
C SER A 174 31.52 -10.44 0.59
N PHE A 175 31.13 -9.79 -0.52
CA PHE A 175 29.72 -9.60 -0.85
C PHE A 175 29.08 -10.96 -1.22
N PRO A 176 28.14 -11.48 -0.42
CA PRO A 176 27.67 -12.86 -0.54
C PRO A 176 26.51 -13.03 -1.52
N TYR A 177 25.98 -11.93 -2.07
CA TYR A 177 24.79 -11.98 -2.93
C TYR A 177 25.17 -11.96 -4.40
N ASP A 178 24.65 -12.93 -5.14
CA ASP A 178 24.57 -12.87 -6.58
C ASP A 178 23.35 -12.01 -6.96
N ALA A 179 23.59 -10.90 -7.66
CA ALA A 179 22.55 -9.95 -8.04
C ALA A 179 21.37 -10.64 -8.76
N GLY A 180 21.64 -11.66 -9.56
CA GLY A 180 20.60 -12.42 -10.26
C GLY A 180 19.74 -13.28 -9.32
N LYS A 181 20.36 -14.02 -8.41
CA LYS A 181 19.64 -14.85 -7.41
C LYS A 181 18.83 -14.00 -6.43
N SER A 182 19.31 -12.80 -6.13
CA SER A 182 18.56 -11.85 -5.32
C SER A 182 17.28 -11.37 -6.02
N ILE A 183 17.32 -11.13 -7.32
CA ILE A 183 16.13 -10.77 -8.11
C ILE A 183 15.16 -11.95 -8.18
N ALA A 184 15.65 -13.18 -8.34
CA ALA A 184 14.81 -14.38 -8.24
C ALA A 184 14.07 -14.42 -6.89
N SER A 185 14.81 -14.25 -5.79
CA SER A 185 14.26 -14.27 -4.42
C SER A 185 13.22 -13.16 -4.20
N LEU A 186 13.48 -11.96 -4.70
CA LEU A 186 12.53 -10.84 -4.65
C LEU A 186 11.27 -11.13 -5.47
N THR A 187 11.44 -11.68 -6.67
CA THR A 187 10.32 -12.02 -7.55
C THR A 187 9.41 -13.05 -6.86
N GLN A 188 10.00 -14.07 -6.22
CA GLN A 188 9.26 -15.06 -5.43
C GLN A 188 8.51 -14.43 -4.25
N ALA A 189 9.17 -13.52 -3.50
CA ALA A 189 8.52 -12.78 -2.43
C ALA A 189 7.36 -11.92 -2.95
N SER A 190 7.48 -11.33 -4.13
CA SER A 190 6.42 -10.54 -4.75
C SER A 190 5.26 -11.37 -5.29
N VAL A 191 5.48 -12.61 -5.73
CA VAL A 191 4.38 -13.56 -6.00
C VAL A 191 3.57 -13.81 -4.73
N LEU A 192 4.24 -13.98 -3.58
CA LEU A 192 3.56 -14.05 -2.29
C LEU A 192 2.78 -12.76 -1.97
N VAL A 193 3.33 -11.58 -2.28
CA VAL A 193 2.61 -10.31 -2.12
C VAL A 193 1.34 -10.27 -2.97
N ILE A 194 1.37 -10.72 -4.23
CA ILE A 194 0.15 -10.83 -5.06
C ILE A 194 -0.86 -11.77 -4.39
N ALA A 195 -0.41 -12.95 -3.93
CA ALA A 195 -1.29 -13.96 -3.34
C ALA A 195 -1.93 -13.50 -2.02
N ILE A 196 -1.19 -12.77 -1.18
CA ILE A 196 -1.70 -12.28 0.12
C ILE A 196 -2.49 -10.98 0.02
N THR A 197 -2.33 -10.20 -1.06
CA THR A 197 -3.05 -8.94 -1.29
C THR A 197 -4.56 -9.03 -1.05
N PRO A 198 -5.31 -9.99 -1.61
CA PRO A 198 -6.74 -10.07 -1.37
C PRO A 198 -7.07 -10.36 0.11
N TRP A 199 -6.22 -11.10 0.83
CA TRP A 199 -6.37 -11.38 2.26
C TRP A 199 -6.07 -10.13 3.11
N LEU A 200 -5.08 -9.33 2.71
CA LEU A 200 -4.79 -8.06 3.35
C LEU A 200 -6.01 -7.14 3.28
N TYR A 201 -6.62 -7.00 2.10
CA TYR A 201 -7.87 -6.22 1.96
C TYR A 201 -9.07 -6.87 2.62
N ALA A 202 -9.11 -8.19 2.73
CA ALA A 202 -10.14 -8.85 3.51
C ALA A 202 -10.14 -8.37 4.98
N LEU A 203 -8.95 -8.20 5.56
CA LEU A 203 -8.77 -7.78 6.95
C LEU A 203 -9.03 -6.29 7.17
N ILE A 204 -8.59 -5.42 6.25
CA ILE A 204 -8.64 -3.96 6.45
C ILE A 204 -9.81 -3.26 5.73
N TYR A 205 -10.32 -3.83 4.63
CA TYR A 205 -11.32 -3.19 3.78
C TYR A 205 -12.65 -3.97 3.73
N ASN A 206 -12.64 -5.30 3.59
CA ASN A 206 -13.89 -6.06 3.45
C ASN A 206 -14.72 -6.11 4.74
N VAL A 207 -14.11 -5.81 5.89
CA VAL A 207 -14.78 -5.60 7.18
C VAL A 207 -15.74 -4.39 7.14
N LEU A 208 -15.51 -3.45 6.24
CA LEU A 208 -16.29 -2.22 6.10
C LEU A 208 -17.54 -2.44 5.22
N ASP A 209 -18.52 -1.56 5.41
CA ASP A 209 -19.85 -1.65 4.78
C ASP A 209 -19.87 -1.10 3.34
N PHE A 210 -18.98 -1.64 2.50
CA PHE A 210 -18.95 -1.38 1.07
C PHE A 210 -19.69 -2.48 0.30
N GLY A 211 -20.20 -2.15 -0.89
CA GLY A 211 -20.83 -3.13 -1.76
C GLY A 211 -19.85 -4.22 -2.21
N PHE A 212 -20.35 -5.45 -2.39
CA PHE A 212 -19.58 -6.63 -2.79
C PHE A 212 -18.70 -6.38 -4.03
N VAL A 213 -19.27 -5.77 -5.07
CA VAL A 213 -18.56 -5.46 -6.33
C VAL A 213 -17.35 -4.56 -6.08
N ARG A 214 -17.44 -3.60 -5.15
CA ARG A 214 -16.34 -2.67 -4.84
C ARG A 214 -15.20 -3.37 -4.10
N LYS A 215 -15.54 -4.25 -3.17
CA LYS A 215 -14.56 -5.10 -2.45
C LYS A 215 -13.81 -6.01 -3.43
N LEU A 216 -14.52 -6.65 -4.34
CA LEU A 216 -13.93 -7.50 -5.37
C LEU A 216 -13.04 -6.70 -6.32
N LEU A 217 -13.54 -5.56 -6.81
CA LEU A 217 -12.85 -4.71 -7.78
C LEU A 217 -11.54 -4.14 -7.21
N LEU A 218 -11.52 -3.69 -5.94
CA LEU A 218 -10.30 -3.19 -5.31
C LEU A 218 -9.20 -4.26 -5.26
N SER A 219 -9.53 -5.44 -4.75
CA SER A 219 -8.57 -6.55 -4.64
C SER A 219 -8.10 -7.03 -6.01
N ALA A 220 -9.01 -7.14 -6.99
CA ALA A 220 -8.67 -7.52 -8.35
C ALA A 220 -7.77 -6.48 -9.03
N MET A 221 -8.06 -5.19 -8.89
CA MET A 221 -7.24 -4.10 -9.44
C MET A 221 -5.83 -4.11 -8.85
N ALA A 222 -5.71 -4.30 -7.54
CA ALA A 222 -4.42 -4.38 -6.89
C ALA A 222 -3.59 -5.58 -7.35
N MET A 223 -4.20 -6.76 -7.46
CA MET A 223 -3.54 -7.94 -7.99
C MET A 223 -3.10 -7.74 -9.44
N ALA A 224 -3.98 -7.22 -10.30
CA ALA A 224 -3.68 -6.94 -11.70
C ALA A 224 -2.53 -5.93 -11.83
N TYR A 225 -2.55 -4.87 -11.01
CA TYR A 225 -1.48 -3.89 -10.96
C TYR A 225 -0.15 -4.53 -10.58
N LEU A 226 -0.11 -5.35 -9.52
CA LEU A 226 1.11 -6.04 -9.10
C LEU A 226 1.62 -7.00 -10.19
N ILE A 227 0.72 -7.75 -10.84
CA ILE A 227 1.06 -8.66 -11.94
C ILE A 227 1.77 -7.92 -13.09
N VAL A 228 1.37 -6.69 -13.39
CA VAL A 228 2.03 -5.86 -14.41
C VAL A 228 3.31 -5.21 -13.87
N LEU A 229 3.26 -4.69 -12.65
CA LEU A 229 4.37 -3.96 -12.05
C LEU A 229 5.60 -4.84 -11.82
N ILE A 230 5.44 -6.01 -11.20
CA ILE A 230 6.55 -6.85 -10.72
C ILE A 230 7.58 -7.19 -11.80
N PRO A 231 7.20 -7.79 -12.95
CA PRO A 231 8.13 -8.06 -14.04
C PRO A 231 8.82 -6.78 -14.56
N LEU A 232 8.12 -5.66 -14.72
CA LEU A 232 8.73 -4.39 -15.15
C LEU A 232 9.74 -3.85 -14.12
N GLN A 233 9.33 -3.86 -12.85
CA GLN A 233 10.10 -3.43 -11.70
C GLN A 233 11.40 -4.21 -11.59
N TYR A 234 11.35 -5.54 -11.74
CA TYR A 234 12.54 -6.37 -11.62
C TYR A 234 13.39 -6.45 -12.90
N THR A 235 12.83 -6.22 -14.09
CA THR A 235 13.65 -5.96 -15.28
C THR A 235 14.43 -4.65 -15.16
N LEU A 236 13.80 -3.60 -14.62
CA LEU A 236 14.46 -2.32 -14.41
C LEU A 236 15.52 -2.42 -13.31
N ALA A 237 15.24 -3.19 -12.25
CA ALA A 237 16.22 -3.53 -11.22
C ALA A 237 17.44 -4.26 -11.80
N ALA A 238 17.22 -5.30 -12.62
CA ALA A 238 18.27 -6.05 -13.29
C ALA A 238 19.14 -5.15 -14.18
N SER A 239 18.52 -4.33 -15.04
CA SER A 239 19.23 -3.36 -15.90
C SER A 239 20.05 -2.37 -15.07
N SER A 240 19.45 -1.82 -14.01
CA SER A 240 20.12 -0.85 -13.14
C SER A 240 21.36 -1.44 -12.48
N LEU A 241 21.28 -2.68 -11.98
CA LEU A 241 22.42 -3.36 -11.38
C LEU A 241 23.50 -3.72 -12.40
N PHE A 242 23.11 -4.04 -13.64
CA PHE A 242 24.05 -4.28 -14.73
C PHE A 242 24.89 -3.04 -15.05
N HIS A 243 24.26 -1.87 -15.21
CA HIS A 243 24.98 -0.64 -15.58
C HIS A 243 25.69 0.06 -14.40
N PHE A 244 25.04 0.13 -13.24
CA PHE A 244 25.52 0.94 -12.13
C PHE A 244 26.31 0.14 -11.09
N SER A 245 26.46 -1.17 -11.28
CA SER A 245 27.05 -2.12 -10.33
C SER A 245 26.14 -2.44 -9.12
N VAL A 246 26.51 -3.55 -8.46
CA VAL A 246 25.97 -4.02 -7.18
C VAL A 246 26.05 -2.97 -6.05
N LEU A 247 26.83 -1.90 -6.23
CA LEU A 247 26.85 -0.75 -5.32
C LEU A 247 25.46 -0.16 -5.03
N TRP A 248 24.54 -0.22 -6.01
CA TRP A 248 23.16 0.29 -5.88
C TRP A 248 22.16 -0.76 -5.41
N TYR A 249 22.64 -1.96 -5.10
CA TYR A 249 21.80 -3.07 -4.67
C TYR A 249 20.88 -2.72 -3.49
N PRO A 250 21.35 -2.09 -2.39
CA PRO A 250 20.47 -1.75 -1.27
C PRO A 250 19.36 -0.78 -1.66
N MET A 251 19.61 0.13 -2.61
CA MET A 251 18.61 1.07 -3.11
C MET A 251 17.51 0.39 -3.89
N VAL A 252 17.94 -0.42 -4.87
CA VAL A 252 17.02 -1.19 -5.71
C VAL A 252 16.20 -2.15 -4.85
N PHE A 253 16.82 -2.77 -3.84
CA PHE A 253 16.16 -3.74 -2.97
C PHE A 253 15.25 -3.11 -1.92
N LEU A 254 15.65 -2.01 -1.28
CA LEU A 254 14.82 -1.36 -0.25
C LEU A 254 13.75 -0.48 -0.90
N LEU A 255 14.15 0.47 -1.74
CA LEU A 255 13.22 1.46 -2.28
C LEU A 255 12.56 0.97 -3.56
N GLY A 256 13.31 0.26 -4.41
CA GLY A 256 12.84 -0.19 -5.71
C GLY A 256 12.12 -1.54 -5.72
N SER A 257 11.78 -2.12 -4.56
CA SER A 257 11.19 -3.46 -4.45
C SER A 257 9.83 -3.44 -3.73
N ILE A 258 9.66 -4.29 -2.72
CA ILE A 258 8.43 -4.51 -1.94
C ILE A 258 7.83 -3.21 -1.38
N PHE A 259 8.62 -2.19 -1.05
CA PHE A 259 8.10 -0.91 -0.57
C PHE A 259 7.24 -0.17 -1.62
N VAL A 260 7.60 -0.22 -2.91
CA VAL A 260 6.77 0.36 -3.98
C VAL A 260 5.46 -0.43 -4.14
N GLN A 261 5.53 -1.75 -3.98
CA GLN A 261 4.36 -2.62 -4.04
C GLN A 261 3.39 -2.27 -2.90
N PHE A 262 3.85 -2.27 -1.65
CA PHE A 262 3.02 -1.88 -0.50
C PHE A 262 2.55 -0.41 -0.58
N GLY A 263 3.42 0.51 -0.98
CA GLY A 263 3.05 1.92 -1.16
C GLY A 263 1.88 2.08 -2.12
N THR A 264 1.88 1.30 -3.22
CA THR A 264 0.75 1.30 -4.16
C THR A 264 -0.49 0.64 -3.56
N LEU A 265 -0.36 -0.47 -2.83
CA LEU A 265 -1.50 -1.09 -2.13
C LEU A 265 -2.16 -0.13 -1.14
N VAL A 266 -1.35 0.63 -0.40
CA VAL A 266 -1.83 1.67 0.52
C VAL A 266 -2.49 2.82 -0.24
N ALA A 267 -1.93 3.25 -1.37
CA ALA A 267 -2.53 4.28 -2.20
C ALA A 267 -3.89 3.84 -2.77
N LEU A 268 -3.99 2.61 -3.29
CA LEU A 268 -5.24 2.03 -3.77
C LEU A 268 -6.28 1.91 -2.65
N TYR A 269 -5.86 1.52 -1.44
CA TYR A 269 -6.71 1.51 -0.27
C TYR A 269 -7.23 2.91 0.10
N ALA A 270 -6.33 3.89 0.17
CA ALA A 270 -6.70 5.28 0.47
C ALA A 270 -7.67 5.84 -0.57
N TRP A 271 -7.47 5.51 -1.84
CA TRP A 271 -8.39 5.84 -2.91
C TRP A 271 -9.75 5.13 -2.73
N ALA A 272 -9.76 3.84 -2.42
CA ALA A 272 -11.01 3.10 -2.18
C ALA A 272 -11.80 3.60 -0.97
N MET A 273 -11.12 4.18 0.02
CA MET A 273 -11.75 4.83 1.17
C MET A 273 -12.49 6.12 0.82
N SER A 274 -12.18 6.73 -0.33
CA SER A 274 -12.93 7.89 -0.84
C SER A 274 -14.30 7.52 -1.43
N TRP A 275 -14.57 6.22 -1.64
CA TRP A 275 -15.81 5.76 -2.25
C TRP A 275 -17.00 5.91 -1.29
N LYS A 276 -18.19 6.20 -1.85
CA LYS A 276 -19.42 6.31 -1.05
C LYS A 276 -19.79 4.96 -0.41
N PRO A 277 -19.98 4.86 0.92
CA PRO A 277 -20.47 3.64 1.56
C PRO A 277 -21.83 3.20 0.99
N ARG A 278 -22.20 1.93 1.19
CA ARG A 278 -23.55 1.48 0.84
C ARG A 278 -24.54 2.22 1.76
N ASN A 279 -25.49 2.95 1.16
CA ASN A 279 -26.58 3.62 1.87
C ASN A 279 -27.43 2.60 2.63
#